data_AF-A0A950H0R0-F1
#
_entry.id   AF-A0A950H0R0-F1
#
_cell.length_a   1.000
_cell.length_b   1.000
_cell.length_c   1.000
_cell.angle_alpha   90.00
_cell.angle_beta   90.00
_cell.angle_gamma   90.00
#
_symmetry.space_group_name_H-M   'P 1'
#
loop_
_entity.id
_entity.type
_entity.pdbx_description
1 polymer ?
#
loop_
_entity_poly.entity_id
_entity_poly.type
_entity_poly.pdbx_seq_one_letter_code
_entity_poly.pdbx_strand_id
1 'polypeptide(L)'
;MPPLPSSTRPPRDRDLRRLRIVADVQAGWSYAAIGRREGISRERVRQIVAQALGEEGAGTKLDHARVQMARLEPALRLAAQAVADGDLAGIDRLIRVLDRLDKYSAVEDAGGAYDENARERLLTKLNTMAERMRAARERGTVGPDGRPAAASEAGGLDEADDVDLAG
;
A
#
# COMPACT_ATOMS: atom_id res chain seq x y z
N MET A 1 3.44 -5.69 54.66
CA MET A 1 4.13 -6.37 53.54
C MET A 1 4.23 -5.37 52.40
N PRO A 2 5.42 -4.84 52.06
CA PRO A 2 5.54 -3.90 50.95
C PRO A 2 5.33 -4.65 49.61
N PRO A 3 4.71 -4.01 48.60
CA PRO A 3 4.55 -4.62 47.28
C PRO A 3 5.91 -4.81 46.61
N LEU A 4 6.11 -5.97 45.99
CA LEU A 4 7.34 -6.28 45.25
C LEU A 4 7.51 -5.31 44.06
N PRO A 5 8.75 -4.87 43.75
CA PRO A 5 9.00 -4.04 42.59
C PRO A 5 8.63 -4.81 41.32
N SER A 6 7.73 -4.24 40.51
CA SER A 6 7.41 -4.78 39.18
C SER A 6 8.70 -4.84 38.36
N SER A 7 9.10 -6.04 37.92
CA SER A 7 10.34 -6.21 37.17
C SER A 7 10.26 -5.48 35.82
N THR A 8 10.74 -4.24 35.77
CA THR A 8 11.02 -3.54 34.52
C THR A 8 12.25 -4.18 33.92
N ARG A 9 12.04 -5.20 33.08
CA ARG A 9 13.12 -5.75 32.24
C ARG A 9 13.77 -4.59 31.47
N PRO A 10 15.11 -4.59 31.32
CA PRO A 10 15.81 -3.52 30.65
C PRO A 10 15.30 -3.38 29.19
N PRO A 11 15.30 -2.17 28.61
CA PRO A 11 14.73 -1.91 27.29
C PRO A 11 15.20 -2.89 26.20
N ARG A 12 16.50 -3.20 26.18
CA ARG A 12 17.11 -4.16 25.24
C ARG A 12 16.46 -5.56 25.28
N ASP A 13 16.08 -6.05 26.46
CA ASP A 13 15.44 -7.37 26.59
C ASP A 13 14.00 -7.37 26.06
N ARG A 14 13.33 -6.21 26.11
CA ARG A 14 11.97 -6.04 25.58
C ARG A 14 12.00 -6.02 24.05
N ASP A 15 12.99 -5.36 23.46
CA ASP A 15 13.15 -5.26 22.01
C ASP A 15 13.54 -6.61 21.40
N LEU A 16 14.50 -7.31 22.00
CA LEU A 16 14.87 -8.67 21.59
C LEU A 16 13.71 -9.66 21.72
N ARG A 17 12.87 -9.50 22.74
CA ARG A 17 11.64 -10.30 22.89
C ARG A 17 10.63 -9.96 21.79
N ARG A 18 10.44 -8.68 21.46
CA ARG A 18 9.53 -8.24 20.39
C ARG A 18 9.95 -8.79 19.03
N LEU A 19 11.24 -8.72 18.70
CA LEU A 19 11.79 -9.30 17.47
C LEU A 19 11.54 -10.80 17.37
N ARG A 20 11.77 -11.56 18.46
CA ARG A 20 11.47 -13.00 18.49
C ARG A 20 9.99 -13.30 18.25
N ILE A 21 9.11 -12.57 18.93
CA ILE A 21 7.66 -12.72 18.77
C ILE A 21 7.25 -12.48 17.32
N VAL A 22 7.78 -11.44 16.67
CA VAL A 22 7.47 -11.13 15.25
C VAL A 22 8.01 -12.24 14.33
N ALA A 23 9.25 -12.69 14.54
CA ALA A 23 9.86 -13.76 13.76
C ALA A 23 9.06 -15.07 13.86
N ASP A 24 8.56 -15.42 15.05
CA ASP A 24 7.72 -16.61 15.22
C ASP A 24 6.39 -16.50 14.48
N VAL A 25 5.78 -15.31 14.47
CA VAL A 25 4.54 -15.06 13.73
C VAL A 25 4.78 -15.22 12.23
N GLN A 26 5.88 -14.68 11.72
CA GLN A 26 6.30 -14.85 10.32
C GLN A 26 6.60 -16.31 9.98
N ALA A 27 7.16 -17.07 10.92
CA ALA A 27 7.35 -18.51 10.80
C ALA A 27 6.05 -19.34 10.93
N GLY A 28 4.88 -18.69 11.04
CA GLY A 28 3.57 -19.34 11.05
C GLY A 28 3.10 -19.86 12.41
N TRP A 29 3.80 -19.52 13.51
CA TRP A 29 3.38 -19.94 14.84
C TRP A 29 2.08 -19.26 15.27
N SER A 30 1.20 -20.02 15.93
CA SER A 30 -0.02 -19.46 16.50
C SER A 30 0.29 -18.54 17.70
N TYR A 31 -0.49 -17.47 17.87
CA TYR A 31 -0.32 -16.56 19.02
C TYR A 31 -0.42 -17.26 20.39
N ALA A 32 -1.21 -18.35 20.47
CA ALA A 32 -1.31 -19.14 21.69
C ALA A 32 -0.01 -19.92 21.96
N ALA A 33 0.64 -20.47 20.93
CA ALA A 33 1.92 -21.16 21.07
C ALA A 33 3.05 -20.20 21.44
N ILE A 34 3.11 -19.03 20.80
CA ILE A 34 4.07 -17.97 21.12
C ILE A 34 3.86 -17.47 22.55
N GLY A 35 2.61 -17.26 22.96
CA GLY A 35 2.29 -16.82 24.31
C GLY A 35 2.74 -17.79 25.40
N ARG A 36 2.53 -19.09 25.18
CA ARG A 36 3.04 -20.14 26.08
C ARG A 36 4.57 -20.12 26.17
N ARG A 37 5.26 -19.96 25.03
CA ARG A 37 6.73 -19.96 24.98
C ARG A 37 7.35 -18.73 25.64
N GLU A 38 6.74 -17.56 25.44
CA GLU A 38 7.24 -16.28 25.96
C GLU A 38 6.72 -15.96 27.37
N GLY A 39 5.79 -16.76 27.90
CA GLY A 39 5.16 -16.55 29.21
C GLY A 39 4.23 -15.34 29.23
N ILE A 40 3.52 -15.07 28.13
CA ILE A 40 2.59 -13.93 28.00
C ILE A 40 1.26 -14.39 27.42
N SER A 41 0.19 -13.64 27.69
CA SER A 41 -1.13 -13.99 27.17
C SER A 41 -1.18 -13.87 25.64
N ARG A 42 -2.08 -14.65 25.02
CA ARG A 42 -2.38 -14.56 23.57
C ARG A 42 -2.68 -13.12 23.15
N GLU A 43 -3.43 -12.39 23.97
CA GLU A 43 -3.78 -11.00 23.70
C GLU A 43 -2.56 -10.08 23.78
N ARG A 44 -1.64 -10.34 24.72
CA ARG A 44 -0.39 -9.57 24.81
C ARG A 44 0.53 -9.81 23.61
N VAL A 45 0.59 -11.05 23.09
CA VAL A 45 1.29 -11.36 21.84
C VAL A 45 0.69 -10.54 20.69
N ARG A 46 -0.65 -10.54 20.56
CA ARG A 46 -1.35 -9.77 19.53
C ARG A 46 -1.04 -8.28 19.62
N GLN A 47 -1.05 -7.70 20.82
CA GLN A 47 -0.70 -6.30 21.05
C GLN A 47 0.75 -5.98 20.66
N ILE A 48 1.70 -6.84 21.04
CA ILE A 48 3.13 -6.65 20.71
C ILE A 48 3.35 -6.68 19.19
N VAL A 49 2.68 -7.61 18.50
CA VAL A 49 2.73 -7.72 17.04
C VAL A 49 2.06 -6.51 16.39
N ALA A 50 0.88 -6.13 16.84
CA ALA A 50 0.18 -4.94 16.33
C ALA A 50 0.98 -3.66 16.58
N GLN A 51 1.65 -3.53 17.72
CA GLN A 51 2.54 -2.40 17.99
C GLN A 51 3.78 -2.47 17.10
N ALA A 52 4.38 -3.65 16.90
CA ALA A 52 5.55 -3.86 16.01
C ALA A 52 5.27 -3.45 14.58
N LEU A 53 4.04 -3.67 14.11
CA LEU A 53 3.59 -3.28 12.78
C LEU A 53 3.07 -1.83 12.74
N GLY A 54 2.40 -1.37 13.81
CA GLY A 54 1.80 -0.03 13.89
C GLY A 54 2.76 1.11 14.24
N GLU A 55 3.96 0.83 14.78
CA GLU A 55 5.04 1.83 14.86
C GLU A 55 5.56 2.24 13.47
N GLU A 56 5.16 1.54 12.38
CA GLU A 56 5.36 1.96 10.99
C GLU A 56 4.17 2.75 10.38
N GLY A 57 3.12 3.03 11.15
CA GLY A 57 1.97 3.85 10.71
C GLY A 57 0.64 3.08 10.75
N ALA A 58 -0.43 3.81 11.08
CA ALA A 58 -1.78 3.32 11.34
C ALA A 58 -2.25 2.17 10.40
N GLY A 59 -2.43 0.95 10.96
CA GLY A 59 -2.63 -0.25 10.11
C GLY A 59 -3.53 -1.36 10.66
N THR A 60 -4.51 -1.13 11.56
CA THR A 60 -5.26 -2.22 12.25
C THR A 60 -5.90 -3.32 11.39
N LYS A 61 -6.23 -3.07 10.11
CA LYS A 61 -6.75 -4.08 9.16
C LYS A 61 -5.68 -4.61 8.19
N LEU A 62 -4.80 -3.73 7.71
CA LEU A 62 -3.71 -4.06 6.80
C LEU A 62 -2.66 -4.95 7.48
N ASP A 63 -2.32 -4.63 8.73
CA ASP A 63 -1.41 -5.42 9.57
C ASP A 63 -1.97 -6.81 9.85
N HIS A 64 -3.29 -6.89 10.06
CA HIS A 64 -3.95 -8.16 10.24
C HIS A 64 -3.94 -8.99 8.94
N ALA A 65 -4.17 -8.38 7.78
CA ALA A 65 -4.11 -9.06 6.49
C ALA A 65 -2.71 -9.63 6.23
N ARG A 66 -1.66 -8.82 6.43
CA ARG A 66 -0.24 -9.22 6.31
C ARG A 66 0.11 -10.41 7.19
N VAL A 67 -0.31 -10.39 8.45
CA VAL A 67 -0.06 -11.52 9.35
C VAL A 67 -0.81 -12.78 8.91
N GLN A 68 -2.02 -12.64 8.36
CA GLN A 68 -2.75 -13.81 7.86
C GLN A 68 -2.13 -14.36 6.56
N MET A 69 -1.60 -13.50 5.69
CA MET A 69 -0.84 -13.94 4.50
C MET A 69 0.43 -14.70 4.89
N ALA A 70 1.21 -14.16 5.83
CA ALA A 70 2.41 -14.85 6.34
C ALA A 70 2.09 -16.24 6.95
N ARG A 71 0.91 -16.40 7.56
CA ARG A 71 0.46 -17.70 8.09
C ARG A 71 0.05 -18.70 7.01
N LEU A 72 -0.36 -18.23 5.84
CA LEU A 72 -0.77 -19.08 4.73
C LEU A 72 0.43 -19.57 3.91
N GLU A 73 1.58 -18.89 3.99
CA GLU A 73 2.78 -19.25 3.24
C GLU A 73 3.29 -20.68 3.51
N PRO A 74 3.34 -21.20 4.75
CA PRO A 74 3.68 -22.61 4.99
C PRO A 74 2.65 -23.59 4.41
N ALA A 75 1.37 -23.24 4.46
CA ALA A 75 0.31 -24.07 3.90
C ALA A 75 0.38 -24.12 2.36
N LEU A 76 0.74 -22.98 1.74
CA LEU A 76 0.99 -22.88 0.30
C LEU A 76 2.13 -23.81 -0.13
N ARG A 77 3.26 -23.78 0.60
CA ARG A 77 4.41 -24.67 0.32
C ARG A 77 4.02 -26.15 0.39
N LEU A 78 3.30 -26.55 1.43
CA LEU A 78 2.87 -27.95 1.60
C LEU A 78 1.87 -28.38 0.52
N ALA A 79 0.92 -27.51 0.16
CA ALA A 79 -0.03 -27.81 -0.90
C ALA A 79 0.64 -27.90 -2.27
N ALA A 80 1.56 -26.99 -2.58
CA ALA A 80 2.34 -27.02 -3.82
C ALA A 80 3.21 -28.29 -3.92
N GLN A 81 3.80 -28.72 -2.80
CA GLN A 81 4.56 -29.98 -2.76
C GLN A 81 3.66 -31.19 -3.04
N ALA A 82 2.50 -31.28 -2.38
CA ALA A 82 1.55 -32.38 -2.62
C ALA A 82 1.09 -32.45 -4.09
N VAL A 83 0.89 -31.30 -4.74
CA VAL A 83 0.60 -31.23 -6.18
C VAL A 83 1.78 -31.74 -7.02
N ALA A 84 3.01 -31.32 -6.69
CA ALA A 84 4.21 -31.78 -7.37
C ALA A 84 4.43 -33.29 -7.23
N ASP A 85 4.02 -33.87 -6.10
CA ASP A 85 4.07 -35.31 -5.82
C ASP A 85 2.91 -36.09 -6.51
N GLY A 86 2.01 -35.41 -7.21
CA GLY A 86 0.90 -36.01 -7.95
C GLY A 86 -0.35 -36.30 -7.10
N ASP A 87 -0.45 -35.79 -5.87
CA ASP A 87 -1.68 -35.88 -5.08
C ASP A 87 -2.73 -34.90 -5.61
N LEU A 88 -3.78 -35.44 -6.23
CA LEU A 88 -4.91 -34.68 -6.74
C LEU A 88 -5.64 -33.90 -5.63
N ALA A 89 -5.66 -34.41 -4.39
CA ALA A 89 -6.23 -33.68 -3.26
C ALA A 89 -5.33 -32.50 -2.84
N GLY A 90 -4.07 -32.47 -3.26
CA GLY A 90 -3.18 -31.32 -3.15
C GLY A 90 -3.65 -30.13 -3.99
N ILE A 91 -4.25 -30.38 -5.16
CA ILE A 91 -4.73 -29.32 -6.08
C ILE A 91 -5.85 -28.52 -5.41
N ASP A 92 -6.85 -29.20 -4.85
CA ASP A 92 -7.96 -28.55 -4.14
C ASP A 92 -7.47 -27.73 -2.93
N ARG A 93 -6.48 -28.26 -2.20
CA ARG A 93 -5.89 -27.54 -1.06
C ARG A 93 -5.10 -26.33 -1.52
N LEU A 94 -4.37 -26.43 -2.63
CA LEU A 94 -3.63 -25.33 -3.22
C LEU A 94 -4.56 -24.20 -3.66
N ILE A 95 -5.62 -24.52 -4.40
CA ILE A 95 -6.64 -23.54 -4.84
C ILE A 95 -7.22 -22.80 -3.65
N ARG A 96 -7.63 -23.52 -2.58
CA ARG A 96 -8.20 -22.89 -1.38
C ARG A 96 -7.22 -21.97 -0.65
N VAL A 97 -5.93 -22.28 -0.66
CA VAL A 97 -4.91 -21.41 -0.05
C VAL A 97 -4.72 -20.16 -0.90
N LEU A 98 -4.70 -20.29 -2.23
CA LEU A 98 -4.63 -19.17 -3.16
C LEU A 98 -5.85 -18.25 -3.03
N ASP A 99 -7.07 -18.78 -3.02
CA ASP A 99 -8.31 -18.00 -2.79
C ASP A 99 -8.25 -17.19 -1.50
N ARG A 100 -7.62 -17.78 -0.47
CA ARG A 100 -7.49 -17.14 0.83
C ARG A 100 -6.42 -16.05 0.84
N LEU A 101 -5.33 -16.24 0.10
CA LEU A 101 -4.31 -15.21 -0.12
C LEU A 101 -4.89 -14.03 -0.92
N ASP A 102 -5.63 -14.30 -1.99
CA ASP A 102 -6.28 -13.28 -2.82
C ASP A 102 -7.28 -12.44 -2.02
N LYS A 103 -8.00 -13.07 -1.09
CA LYS A 103 -8.88 -12.34 -0.18
C LYS A 103 -8.14 -11.37 0.73
N TYR A 104 -6.93 -11.70 1.16
CA TYR A 104 -6.14 -10.85 2.04
C TYR A 104 -5.36 -9.79 1.28
N SER A 105 -4.88 -10.07 0.06
CA SER A 105 -4.29 -9.06 -0.83
C SER A 105 -5.31 -8.00 -1.24
N ALA A 106 -6.57 -8.38 -1.50
CA ALA A 106 -7.64 -7.42 -1.76
C ALA A 106 -7.90 -6.46 -0.56
N VAL A 107 -7.59 -6.89 0.66
CA VAL A 107 -7.66 -6.02 1.86
C VAL A 107 -6.43 -5.12 1.98
N GLU A 108 -5.27 -5.54 1.47
CA GLU A 108 -4.11 -4.65 1.30
C GLU A 108 -4.38 -3.58 0.27
N ASP A 109 -4.93 -3.95 -0.89
CA ASP A 109 -5.27 -3.01 -1.97
C ASP A 109 -6.37 -2.02 -1.54
N ALA A 110 -7.40 -2.51 -0.83
CA ALA A 110 -8.46 -1.64 -0.28
C ALA A 110 -8.00 -0.82 0.94
N GLY A 111 -6.97 -1.29 1.65
CA GLY A 111 -6.35 -0.64 2.80
C GLY A 111 -5.24 0.33 2.43
N GLY A 112 -4.82 0.38 1.16
CA GLY A 112 -4.06 1.46 0.53
C GLY A 112 -4.86 2.75 0.46
N ALA A 113 -5.37 3.21 1.60
CA ALA A 113 -6.04 4.48 1.73
C ALA A 113 -5.01 5.58 1.44
N TYR A 114 -5.21 6.26 0.30
CA TYR A 114 -4.97 7.68 0.08
C TYR A 114 -4.07 8.32 1.15
N ASP A 115 -2.76 8.42 0.87
CA ASP A 115 -1.90 9.29 1.67
C ASP A 115 -2.39 10.72 1.41
N GLU A 116 -3.24 11.24 2.29
CA GLU A 116 -3.79 12.60 2.21
C GLU A 116 -2.65 13.63 2.12
N ASN A 117 -1.48 13.33 2.70
CA ASN A 117 -0.30 14.18 2.57
C ASN A 117 0.34 14.06 1.18
N ALA A 118 0.35 12.88 0.55
CA ALA A 118 0.77 12.75 -0.85
C ALA A 118 -0.20 13.47 -1.79
N ARG A 119 -1.50 13.38 -1.53
CA ARG A 119 -2.54 14.08 -2.29
C ARG A 119 -2.37 15.60 -2.16
N GLU A 120 -2.21 16.10 -0.95
CA GLU A 120 -2.02 17.54 -0.69
C GLU A 120 -0.76 18.05 -1.39
N ARG A 121 0.38 17.35 -1.26
CA ARG A 121 1.63 17.68 -1.97
C ARG A 121 1.46 17.70 -3.48
N LEU A 122 0.71 16.76 -4.04
CA LEU A 122 0.45 16.68 -5.48
C LEU A 122 -0.43 17.84 -5.95
N LEU A 123 -1.47 18.19 -5.18
CA LEU A 123 -2.33 19.34 -5.46
C LEU A 123 -1.56 20.66 -5.38
N THR A 124 -0.70 20.85 -4.36
CA THR A 124 0.17 22.03 -4.27
C THR A 124 1.08 22.13 -5.49
N LYS A 125 1.71 21.03 -5.90
CA LYS A 125 2.62 21.02 -7.05
C LYS A 125 1.91 21.34 -8.35
N LEU A 126 0.70 20.82 -8.56
CA LEU A 126 -0.12 21.13 -9.73
C LEU A 126 -0.52 22.62 -9.76
N ASN A 127 -0.91 23.20 -8.62
CA ASN A 127 -1.22 24.62 -8.51
C ASN A 127 0.01 25.49 -8.81
N THR A 128 1.18 25.15 -8.26
CA THR A 128 2.42 25.87 -8.57
C THR A 128 2.81 25.77 -10.05
N MET A 129 2.62 24.61 -10.68
CA MET A 129 2.85 24.45 -12.11
C MET A 129 1.87 25.27 -12.95
N ALA A 130 0.59 25.30 -12.57
CA ALA A 130 -0.43 26.10 -13.24
C ALA A 130 -0.10 27.61 -13.16
N GLU A 131 0.35 28.10 -12.01
CA GLU A 131 0.79 29.49 -11.85
C GLU A 131 2.04 29.78 -12.68
N ARG A 132 3.04 28.88 -12.69
CA ARG A 132 4.23 29.03 -13.54
C ARG A 132 3.89 29.07 -15.02
N MET A 133 2.94 28.25 -15.47
CA MET A 133 2.47 28.22 -16.85
C MET A 133 1.70 29.49 -17.22
N ARG A 134 0.86 30.02 -16.32
CA ARG A 134 0.17 31.31 -16.51
C ARG A 134 1.19 32.46 -16.62
N ALA A 135 2.14 32.54 -15.69
CA ALA A 135 3.20 33.53 -15.72
C ALA A 135 4.15 33.37 -16.94
N ALA A 136 4.33 32.15 -17.46
CA ALA A 136 5.09 31.92 -18.69
C ALA A 136 4.32 32.36 -19.94
N ARG A 137 2.99 32.19 -19.96
CA ARG A 137 2.13 32.72 -21.04
C ARG A 137 2.09 34.25 -21.03
N GLU A 138 1.96 34.86 -19.85
CA GLU A 138 1.97 36.32 -19.69
C GLU A 138 3.34 36.93 -20.05
N ARG A 139 4.44 36.22 -19.80
CA ARG A 139 5.78 36.59 -20.28
C ARG A 139 5.97 36.30 -21.77
N GLY A 140 5.33 35.27 -22.30
CA GLY A 140 5.33 34.94 -23.73
C GLY A 140 4.45 35.87 -24.58
N THR A 141 3.53 36.61 -23.98
CA THR A 141 2.75 37.68 -24.66
C THR A 141 3.48 39.02 -24.73
N VAL A 142 4.66 39.14 -24.10
CA VAL A 142 5.54 40.31 -24.24
C VAL A 142 6.85 39.84 -24.85
N GLY A 143 6.88 39.76 -26.18
CA GLY A 143 8.15 39.67 -26.91
C GLY A 143 9.03 40.88 -26.57
N PRO A 144 10.37 40.75 -26.61
CA PRO A 144 11.30 41.80 -26.17
C PRO A 144 11.18 43.14 -26.92
N ASP A 145 10.39 43.21 -27.99
CA ASP A 145 10.24 44.41 -28.83
C ASP A 145 8.84 45.04 -28.83
N GLY A 146 7.92 44.65 -27.93
CA GLY A 146 6.74 45.48 -27.60
C GLY A 146 5.85 45.93 -28.77
N ARG A 147 5.77 45.19 -29.88
CA ARG A 147 4.82 45.46 -30.97
C ARG A 147 3.67 44.45 -30.95
N PRO A 148 2.39 44.90 -30.95
CA PRO A 148 1.28 43.99 -31.18
C PRO A 148 1.44 43.37 -32.57
N ALA A 149 1.26 42.04 -32.66
CA ALA A 149 1.15 41.34 -33.92
C ALA A 149 -0.04 41.94 -34.68
N ALA A 150 0.30 42.77 -35.67
CA ALA A 150 -0.67 43.48 -36.48
C ALA A 150 -1.61 42.49 -37.15
N ALA A 151 -2.90 42.81 -37.09
CA ALA A 151 -3.83 42.44 -38.14
C ALA A 151 -3.21 42.86 -39.49
N SER A 152 -2.94 41.88 -40.36
CA SER A 152 -2.90 42.09 -41.80
C SER A 152 -3.98 41.21 -42.41
N GLU A 153 -5.10 41.86 -42.67
CA GLU A 153 -6.12 41.38 -43.58
C GLU A 153 -5.59 41.20 -45.01
N ALA A 154 -6.39 40.46 -45.76
CA ALA A 154 -6.57 40.49 -47.21
C ALA A 154 -5.70 39.55 -48.06
N GLY A 155 -6.38 38.62 -48.74
CA GLY A 155 -6.00 38.34 -50.12
C GLY A 155 -6.39 37.01 -50.76
N GLY A 156 -7.68 36.64 -50.75
CA GLY A 156 -8.40 36.26 -51.98
C GLY A 156 -8.28 34.84 -52.57
N LEU A 157 -9.48 34.25 -52.75
CA LEU A 157 -9.96 33.44 -53.90
C LEU A 157 -9.31 32.04 -54.03
N ASP A 158 -10.01 30.94 -54.26
CA ASP A 158 -11.31 30.68 -54.87
C ASP A 158 -11.70 29.22 -54.54
N GLU A 159 -12.82 28.76 -55.09
CA GLU A 159 -13.28 27.37 -55.21
C GLU A 159 -14.19 26.86 -54.08
N ALA A 160 -15.42 27.40 -54.15
CA ALA A 160 -16.60 26.57 -54.00
C ALA A 160 -16.61 25.52 -55.13
N ASP A 161 -16.75 24.25 -54.78
CA ASP A 161 -17.58 23.30 -55.51
C ASP A 161 -17.89 22.08 -54.61
N ASP A 162 -19.19 21.82 -54.49
CA ASP A 162 -19.85 20.52 -54.47
C ASP A 162 -19.24 19.36 -53.68
N VAL A 163 -19.95 18.89 -52.64
CA VAL A 163 -20.62 17.58 -52.74
C VAL A 163 -21.90 17.59 -51.88
N ASP A 164 -23.02 17.69 -52.57
CA ASP A 164 -24.34 17.22 -52.15
C ASP A 164 -24.31 15.68 -52.09
N LEU A 165 -24.72 15.06 -50.97
CA LEU A 165 -25.18 13.66 -50.93
C LEU A 165 -25.81 13.30 -49.58
N ALA A 166 -27.14 13.44 -49.56
CA ALA A 166 -28.13 12.49 -49.05
C ALA A 166 -28.14 12.13 -47.55
N GLY A 167 -29.22 12.54 -46.88
CA GLY A 167 -29.70 12.04 -45.59
C GLY A 167 -30.89 12.83 -45.08
#